data_AF-A0A1Q5ZV11-F1
#
_entry.id   AF-A0A1Q5ZV11-F1
#
_cell.length_a   1.000
_cell.length_b   1.000
_cell.length_c   1.000
_cell.angle_alpha   90.00
_cell.angle_beta   90.00
_cell.angle_gamma   90.00
#
_symmetry.space_group_name_H-M   'P 1'
#
loop_
_entity.id
_entity.type
_entity.pdbx_description
1 polymer ?
#
loop_
_entity_poly.entity_id
_entity_poly.type
_entity_poly.pdbx_seq_one_letter_code
_entity_poly.pdbx_strand_id
1 'polypeptide(L)'
;MKKLLMLIMLLLPMWVMAQTDSLTGKAKEQYCMVTEAPKTLSTAVNISVDFGQPTSLFGSNKLRDEAGKVKTFHSIIDALNYMASLGWELVNSNVIISGAESYTTRYIMKRKIE
;
A
#
# COMPACT_ATOMS: atom_id res chain seq x y z
N MET A 1 -25.54 26.69 49.12
CA MET A 1 -24.38 27.04 48.26
C MET A 1 -23.34 25.92 48.12
N LYS A 2 -22.88 25.28 49.22
CA LYS A 2 -21.90 24.17 49.16
C LYS A 2 -22.34 22.97 48.28
N LYS A 3 -23.63 22.61 48.31
CA LYS A 3 -24.20 21.54 47.47
C LYS A 3 -24.22 21.88 45.98
N LEU A 4 -24.39 23.16 45.64
CA LEU A 4 -24.34 23.66 44.26
C LEU A 4 -22.90 23.67 43.74
N LEU A 5 -21.95 24.06 44.59
CA LEU A 5 -20.53 24.02 44.30
C LEU A 5 -20.05 22.59 43.99
N MET A 6 -20.51 21.60 44.76
CA MET A 6 -20.20 20.18 44.51
C MET A 6 -20.76 19.67 43.19
N LEU A 7 -21.96 20.12 42.79
CA LEU A 7 -22.59 19.69 41.54
C LEU A 7 -21.87 20.25 40.30
N ILE A 8 -21.38 21.49 40.37
CA ILE A 8 -20.59 22.14 39.31
C ILE A 8 -19.24 21.44 39.16
N MET A 9 -18.62 21.02 40.26
CA MET A 9 -17.35 20.29 40.27
C MET A 9 -17.44 18.90 39.61
N LEU A 10 -18.62 18.28 39.63
CA LEU A 10 -18.88 16.99 38.96
C LEU A 10 -19.06 17.09 37.44
N LEU A 11 -19.36 18.28 36.91
CA LEU A 11 -19.64 18.50 35.48
C LEU A 11 -18.40 18.97 34.69
N LEU A 12 -17.33 19.35 35.40
CA LEU A 12 -16.02 19.73 34.83
C LEU A 12 -15.32 18.67 33.95
N PRO A 13 -15.41 17.34 34.19
CA PRO A 13 -14.68 16.37 33.37
C PRO A 13 -15.27 16.14 31.98
N MET A 14 -16.45 16.69 31.64
CA MET A 14 -17.02 16.60 30.28
C MET A 14 -16.25 17.40 29.22
N TRP A 15 -15.30 18.24 29.65
CA TRP A 15 -14.42 19.03 28.78
C TRP A 15 -13.03 18.41 28.63
N VAL A 16 -12.82 17.19 29.14
CA VAL A 16 -11.58 16.46 28.88
C VAL A 16 -11.71 15.80 27.51
N MET A 17 -11.29 16.55 26.48
CA MET A 17 -10.91 15.95 25.21
C MET A 17 -9.67 15.10 25.47
N ALA A 18 -9.87 13.82 25.79
CA ALA A 18 -8.84 12.82 25.62
C ALA A 18 -8.62 12.69 24.11
N GLN A 19 -7.84 13.61 23.53
CA GLN A 19 -7.28 13.38 22.22
C GLN A 19 -6.46 12.11 22.37
N THR A 20 -7.00 10.98 21.92
CA THR A 20 -6.16 9.86 21.52
C THR A 20 -5.34 10.40 20.38
N ASP A 21 -4.21 10.99 20.75
CA ASP A 21 -3.12 11.21 19.84
C ASP A 21 -2.96 9.86 19.14
N SER A 22 -3.31 9.81 17.86
CA SER A 22 -3.22 8.61 17.05
C SER A 22 -1.73 8.36 16.84
N LEU A 23 -1.07 7.95 17.92
CA LEU A 23 0.31 7.52 18.05
C LEU A 23 0.43 6.06 17.56
N THR A 24 -0.45 5.63 16.66
CA THR A 24 -0.02 4.80 15.55
C THR A 24 0.51 5.75 14.48
N GLY A 25 1.76 6.19 14.65
CA GLY A 25 2.39 7.22 13.82
C GLY A 25 1.99 7.07 12.35
N LYS A 26 1.30 8.07 11.81
CA LYS A 26 0.87 8.08 10.40
C LYS A 26 2.06 7.64 9.55
N ALA A 27 1.90 6.56 8.81
CA ALA A 27 2.97 6.06 7.95
C ALA A 27 3.41 7.21 7.04
N LYS A 28 4.69 7.61 7.14
CA LYS A 28 5.24 8.70 6.30
C LYS A 28 5.49 8.23 4.86
N GLU A 29 5.56 6.92 4.69
CA GLU A 29 5.86 6.26 3.44
C GLU A 29 4.90 5.08 3.24
N GLN A 30 4.46 4.89 2.00
CA GLN A 30 3.78 3.70 1.54
C GLN A 30 4.77 2.83 0.79
N TYR A 31 4.68 1.52 0.97
CA TYR A 31 5.49 0.54 0.23
C TYR A 31 4.60 -0.30 -0.67
N CYS A 32 5.15 -0.73 -1.80
CA CYS A 32 4.54 -1.74 -2.65
C CYS A 32 5.59 -2.69 -3.22
N MET A 33 5.14 -3.88 -3.58
CA MET A 33 5.95 -4.87 -4.27
C MET A 33 5.44 -5.05 -5.70
N VAL A 34 6.32 -4.92 -6.68
CA VAL A 34 6.05 -5.22 -8.09
C VAL A 34 6.67 -6.57 -8.42
N THR A 35 5.89 -7.48 -9.00
CA THR A 35 6.35 -8.80 -9.44
C THR A 35 5.82 -9.14 -10.82
N GLU A 36 6.59 -9.95 -11.53
CA GLU A 36 6.11 -10.64 -12.72
C GLU A 36 5.29 -11.85 -12.29
N ALA A 37 4.05 -11.95 -12.79
CA ALA A 37 3.24 -13.15 -12.66
C ALA A 37 3.50 -14.07 -13.86
N PRO A 38 3.71 -15.38 -13.63
CA PRO A 38 4.01 -16.31 -14.71
C PRO A 38 2.86 -16.36 -15.71
N LYS A 39 3.20 -16.33 -17.00
CA LYS A 39 2.27 -16.54 -18.10
C LYS A 39 2.70 -17.76 -18.89
N THR A 40 1.72 -18.56 -19.26
CA THR A 40 1.93 -19.79 -20.02
C THR A 40 1.96 -19.58 -21.54
N LEU A 41 1.55 -18.41 -22.08
CA LEU A 41 1.32 -18.31 -23.54
C LEU A 41 1.27 -16.91 -24.22
N SER A 42 1.94 -15.85 -23.74
CA SER A 42 1.97 -14.55 -24.48
C SER A 42 3.21 -13.70 -24.21
N THR A 43 3.64 -12.88 -25.17
CA THR A 43 4.76 -11.92 -25.06
C THR A 43 4.52 -10.77 -24.05
N ALA A 44 3.27 -10.44 -23.74
CA ALA A 44 2.95 -9.41 -22.75
C ALA A 44 3.19 -9.92 -21.32
N VAL A 45 3.94 -9.20 -20.50
CA VAL A 45 4.21 -9.58 -19.11
C VAL A 45 2.99 -9.26 -18.23
N ASN A 46 2.58 -10.20 -17.37
CA ASN A 46 1.53 -9.95 -16.39
C ASN A 46 2.19 -9.37 -15.14
N ILE A 47 1.94 -8.10 -14.84
CA ILE A 47 2.55 -7.43 -13.69
C ILE A 47 1.52 -7.39 -12.56
N SER A 48 1.96 -7.81 -11.38
CA SER A 48 1.20 -7.69 -10.13
C SER A 48 1.84 -6.63 -9.25
N VAL A 49 1.01 -5.80 -8.64
CA VAL A 49 1.46 -4.81 -7.64
C VAL A 49 0.74 -5.09 -6.33
N ASP A 50 1.50 -5.39 -5.30
CA ASP A 50 1.00 -5.64 -3.95
C ASP A 50 1.25 -4.41 -3.07
N PHE A 51 0.18 -3.78 -2.59
CA PHE A 51 0.21 -2.61 -1.70
C PHE A 51 0.07 -2.98 -0.21
N GLY A 52 0.07 -4.27 0.15
CA GLY A 52 -0.09 -4.76 1.52
C GLY A 52 -1.53 -4.71 2.05
N GLN A 53 -2.52 -4.44 1.19
CA GLN A 53 -3.93 -4.48 1.55
C GLN A 53 -4.46 -5.92 1.46
N PRO A 54 -5.38 -6.34 2.35
CA PRO A 54 -5.98 -7.66 2.26
C PRO A 54 -6.74 -7.77 0.93
N THR A 55 -6.24 -8.62 0.03
CA THR A 55 -6.94 -8.98 -1.19
C THR A 55 -8.17 -9.80 -0.83
N SER A 56 -9.35 -9.34 -1.26
CA SER A 56 -10.51 -10.22 -1.23
C SER A 56 -10.24 -11.41 -2.16
N LEU A 57 -10.83 -12.57 -1.89
CA LEU A 57 -10.71 -13.78 -2.73
C LEU A 57 -11.14 -13.56 -4.20
N PHE A 58 -11.77 -12.42 -4.51
CA PHE A 58 -12.18 -11.98 -5.85
C PHE A 58 -11.44 -10.72 -6.33
N GLY A 59 -10.52 -10.17 -5.53
CA GLY A 59 -9.76 -8.96 -5.82
C GLY A 59 -8.45 -9.26 -6.54
N SER A 60 -8.34 -8.84 -7.80
CA SER A 60 -7.06 -8.92 -8.53
C SER A 60 -6.13 -7.79 -8.09
N ASN A 61 -4.90 -8.09 -7.66
CA ASN A 61 -3.78 -7.15 -7.45
C ASN A 61 -3.23 -6.54 -8.75
N LYS A 62 -4.07 -6.46 -9.77
CA LYS A 62 -3.71 -5.88 -11.06
C LYS A 62 -3.86 -4.38 -10.97
N LEU A 63 -2.82 -3.69 -11.40
CA LEU A 63 -2.84 -2.24 -11.48
C LEU A 63 -3.90 -1.79 -12.48
N ARG A 64 -4.71 -0.80 -12.11
CA ARG A 64 -5.74 -0.21 -12.96
C ARG A 64 -5.31 1.20 -13.37
N ASP A 65 -5.68 1.59 -14.58
CA ASP A 65 -5.52 2.96 -15.05
C ASP A 65 -6.61 3.89 -14.48
N GLU A 66 -6.55 5.16 -14.86
CA GLU A 66 -7.51 6.20 -14.44
C GLU A 66 -8.96 5.88 -14.83
N ALA A 67 -9.17 5.06 -15.87
CA ALA A 67 -10.48 4.60 -16.31
C ALA A 67 -10.93 3.31 -15.59
N GLY A 68 -10.15 2.81 -14.63
CA GLY A 68 -10.42 1.58 -13.89
C GLY A 68 -10.13 0.30 -14.67
N LYS A 69 -9.52 0.38 -15.86
CA LYS A 69 -9.17 -0.78 -16.68
C LYS A 69 -7.83 -1.35 -16.23
N VAL A 70 -7.71 -2.69 -16.27
CA VAL A 70 -6.44 -3.38 -16.00
C VAL A 70 -5.37 -2.88 -16.97
N LYS A 71 -4.29 -2.30 -16.41
CA LYS A 71 -3.13 -1.85 -17.17
C LYS A 71 -2.33 -3.07 -17.62
N THR A 72 -1.97 -3.12 -18.90
CA THR A 72 -1.07 -4.14 -19.45
C THR A 72 0.28 -3.48 -19.72
N PHE A 73 1.35 -4.19 -19.37
CA PHE A 73 2.73 -3.72 -19.56
C PHE A 73 3.45 -4.60 -20.56
N HIS A 74 4.32 -3.99 -21.36
CA HIS A 74 5.14 -4.72 -22.32
C HIS A 74 6.33 -5.42 -21.65
N SER A 75 6.83 -4.85 -20.56
CA SER A 75 7.94 -5.37 -19.77
C SER A 75 7.84 -4.92 -18.31
N ILE A 76 8.65 -5.51 -17.44
CA ILE A 76 8.78 -5.03 -16.07
C ILE A 76 9.30 -3.59 -16.00
N ILE A 77 10.19 -3.19 -16.91
CA ILE A 77 10.72 -1.81 -16.97
C ILE A 77 9.62 -0.80 -17.32
N ASP A 78 8.71 -1.16 -18.24
CA ASP A 78 7.52 -0.36 -18.57
C ASP A 78 6.66 -0.12 -17.31
N ALA A 79 6.47 -1.17 -16.49
CA ALA A 79 5.76 -1.05 -15.22
C ALA A 79 6.50 -0.19 -14.18
N LEU A 80 7.82 -0.34 -14.05
CA LEU A 80 8.61 0.48 -13.12
C LEU A 80 8.58 1.96 -13.53
N ASN A 81 8.67 2.27 -14.82
CA ASN A 81 8.54 3.64 -15.32
C ASN A 81 7.16 4.23 -15.03
N TYR A 82 6.10 3.43 -15.21
CA TYR A 82 4.75 3.85 -14.85
C TYR A 82 4.62 4.13 -13.34
N MET A 83 5.14 3.23 -12.49
CA MET A 83 5.15 3.45 -11.04
C MET A 83 5.96 4.69 -10.65
N ALA A 84 7.09 4.94 -11.31
CA ALA A 84 7.87 6.16 -11.11
C ALA A 84 7.07 7.42 -11.48
N SER A 85 6.27 7.38 -12.56
CA SER A 85 5.39 8.49 -12.93
C SER A 85 4.30 8.79 -11.89
N LEU A 86 3.96 7.79 -11.06
CA LEU A 86 3.02 7.90 -9.93
C LEU A 86 3.71 8.27 -8.60
N GLY A 87 4.99 8.67 -8.65
CA GLY A 87 5.76 9.10 -7.49
C GLY A 87 6.39 7.97 -6.66
N TRP A 88 6.44 6.74 -7.20
CA TRP A 88 7.12 5.63 -6.53
C TRP A 88 8.61 5.59 -6.85
N GLU A 89 9.43 5.41 -5.81
CA GLU A 89 10.88 5.28 -5.88
C GLU A 89 11.27 3.82 -5.66
N LEU A 90 12.17 3.29 -6.49
CA LEU A 90 12.70 1.94 -6.32
C LEU A 90 13.66 1.90 -5.12
N VAL A 91 13.40 1.01 -4.17
CA VAL A 91 14.21 0.83 -2.95
C VAL A 91 15.11 -0.39 -3.06
N ASN A 92 14.58 -1.50 -3.57
CA ASN A 92 15.30 -2.76 -3.64
C ASN A 92 14.79 -3.61 -4.81
N SER A 93 15.65 -4.48 -5.34
CA SER A 93 15.29 -5.54 -6.27
C SER A 93 15.99 -6.83 -5.87
N ASN A 94 15.23 -7.92 -5.73
CA ASN A 94 15.78 -9.22 -5.37
C ASN A 94 15.08 -10.36 -6.13
N VAL A 95 15.83 -11.42 -6.38
CA VAL A 95 15.32 -12.65 -7.02
C VAL A 95 15.02 -13.67 -5.94
N ILE A 96 13.85 -14.28 -6.00
CA ILE A 96 13.48 -15.41 -5.15
C ILE A 96 13.42 -16.66 -5.99
N ILE A 97 14.17 -17.66 -5.57
CA ILE A 97 14.21 -18.98 -6.20
C ILE A 97 13.17 -19.85 -5.47
N SER A 98 12.14 -20.26 -6.18
CA SER A 98 11.05 -21.12 -5.67
C SER A 98 11.18 -22.58 -6.10
N GLY A 99 12.25 -22.93 -6.82
CA GLY A 99 12.58 -24.28 -7.27
C GLY A 99 13.73 -24.26 -8.27
N ALA A 100 14.12 -25.42 -8.80
CA ALA A 100 15.26 -25.54 -9.72
C ALA A 100 15.16 -24.66 -10.98
N GLU A 101 13.94 -24.39 -11.45
CA GLU A 101 13.67 -23.61 -12.67
C GLU A 101 12.68 -22.45 -12.44
N SER A 102 12.25 -22.24 -11.20
CA SER A 102 11.27 -21.19 -10.88
C SER A 102 11.96 -20.09 -10.09
N TYR A 103 12.03 -18.90 -10.69
CA TYR A 103 12.42 -17.70 -9.98
C TYR A 103 11.40 -16.58 -10.18
N THR A 104 11.31 -15.69 -9.22
CA THR A 104 10.47 -14.50 -9.29
C THR A 104 11.28 -13.30 -8.86
N THR A 105 11.34 -12.29 -9.72
CA THR A 105 11.96 -11.01 -9.38
C THR A 105 10.96 -10.12 -8.66
N ARG A 106 11.36 -9.61 -7.50
CA ARG A 106 10.59 -8.66 -6.69
C ARG A 106 11.27 -7.31 -6.73
N TYR A 107 10.47 -6.28 -6.94
CA TYR A 107 10.89 -4.89 -6.84
C TYR A 107 10.12 -4.22 -5.71
N ILE A 108 10.84 -3.76 -4.69
CA ILE A 108 10.26 -3.02 -3.58
C ILE A 108 10.36 -1.54 -3.91
N MET A 109 9.22 -0.87 -3.93
CA MET A 109 9.12 0.56 -4.18
C MET A 109 8.47 1.25 -3.00
N LYS A 110 8.78 2.54 -2.82
CA LYS A 110 8.17 3.38 -1.79
C LYS A 110 7.72 4.73 -2.36
N ARG A 111 6.75 5.37 -1.72
CA ARG A 111 6.41 6.77 -1.97
C ARG A 111 6.02 7.47 -0.68
N LYS A 112 6.06 8.79 -0.66
CA LYS A 112 5.55 9.57 0.48
C LYS A 112 4.01 9.53 0.51
N ILE A 113 3.45 9.52 1.72
CA ILE A 113 2.02 9.70 1.95
C ILE A 113 1.82 11.18 2.30
N GLU A 114 1.12 11.91 1.45
CA GLU A 114 0.69 13.31 1.73
C GLU A 114 -0.46 13.36 2.74
#